data_AF-A0AA39PZT2-F1
#
_entry.id   AF-A0AA39PZT2-F1
#
_cell.length_a   1.000
_cell.length_b   1.000
_cell.length_c   1.000
_cell.angle_alpha   90.00
_cell.angle_beta   90.00
_cell.angle_gamma   90.00
#
_symmetry.space_group_name_H-M   'P 1'
#
loop_
_entity.id
_entity.type
_entity.pdbx_description
1 polymer ?
#
loop_
_entity_poly.entity_id
_entity_poly.type
_entity_poly.pdbx_seq_one_letter_code
_entity_poly.pdbx_strand_id
1 'polypeptide(L)'
;MASMVGAQPVMDTVPARRYSVVVQSFIALLCAYHLLAPRFTTSKQLSWIMTTIVSCIMTLISLPFLWNYFTNHGAKDVARMPFLAVPANRFFQAYLVCDLMTGTIYYRSQISIVTGWFHHMLYIMIVEIAIRQSLAHVFCLCCIMEFPTFILGLGSLYPSLRSNVLFAVSFFATRILFHIMLCISYYLPNNRLYATNGSFIPLILLTLVFPLHAMWFYACIKGFVRRATKARSGAALPPSVEGTTRPPPVITVEHAYNYEHVSDPTSLRSRLIPHAIRRPYNYYHSRLSQRRQAVRRYWQARTRGVYELLPEKDKLFAYIGLGRGSVSRSIAA
;
A
#
# COMPACT_ATOMS: atom_id res chain seq x y z
N MET A 1 8.26 -2.92 55.09
CA MET A 1 7.40 -3.87 54.35
C MET A 1 5.95 -3.48 54.57
N ALA A 2 5.43 -2.55 53.76
CA ALA A 2 4.05 -2.08 53.85
C ALA A 2 3.28 -2.56 52.63
N SER A 3 2.33 -3.46 52.91
CA SER A 3 1.17 -3.91 52.12
C SER A 3 1.03 -3.33 50.70
N MET A 4 1.36 -4.15 49.71
CA MET A 4 0.83 -4.01 48.35
C MET A 4 -0.67 -4.24 48.38
N VAL A 5 -1.44 -3.15 48.40
CA VAL A 5 -2.87 -3.18 48.11
C VAL A 5 -3.00 -3.46 46.62
N GLY A 6 -3.29 -4.72 46.29
CA GLY A 6 -3.66 -5.15 44.96
C GLY A 6 -4.91 -4.39 44.50
N ALA A 7 -4.71 -3.44 43.59
CA ALA A 7 -5.81 -2.88 42.81
C ALA A 7 -6.45 -4.03 42.02
N GLN A 8 -7.63 -4.46 42.47
CA GLN A 8 -8.49 -5.36 41.71
C GLN A 8 -8.73 -4.74 40.33
N PRO A 9 -8.57 -5.48 39.22
CA PRO A 9 -8.98 -4.98 37.91
C PRO A 9 -10.50 -4.89 37.96
N VAL A 10 -11.02 -3.66 38.08
CA VAL A 10 -12.43 -3.38 37.83
C VAL A 10 -12.68 -3.84 36.40
N MET A 11 -13.35 -4.99 36.24
CA MET A 11 -14.01 -5.36 35.01
C MET A 11 -15.17 -4.39 34.83
N ASP A 12 -14.84 -3.14 34.47
CA ASP A 12 -15.79 -2.19 33.94
C ASP A 12 -16.45 -2.88 32.76
N THR A 13 -17.73 -3.21 32.91
CA THR A 13 -18.60 -3.66 31.82
C THR A 13 -18.33 -2.77 30.62
N VAL A 14 -17.69 -3.32 29.57
CA VAL A 14 -17.27 -2.54 28.41
C VAL A 14 -18.52 -1.87 27.83
N PRO A 15 -18.68 -0.54 27.95
CA PRO A 15 -19.97 0.08 27.67
C PRO A 15 -20.30 -0.10 26.19
N ALA A 16 -21.52 -0.54 25.87
CA ALA A 16 -22.04 -0.82 24.52
C ALA A 16 -21.73 0.29 23.50
N ARG A 17 -21.54 1.53 23.98
CA ARG A 17 -21.09 2.70 23.21
C ARG A 17 -19.77 2.47 22.44
N ARG A 18 -18.85 1.64 22.93
CA ARG A 18 -17.54 1.43 22.28
C ARG A 18 -17.61 0.62 20.98
N TYR A 19 -18.47 -0.40 20.91
CA TYR A 19 -18.68 -1.18 19.69
C TYR A 19 -19.39 -0.37 18.60
N SER A 20 -20.22 0.60 19.00
CA SER A 20 -20.92 1.46 18.06
C SER A 20 -19.97 2.22 17.13
N VAL A 21 -18.84 2.73 17.65
CA VAL A 21 -17.89 3.52 16.86
C VAL A 21 -17.22 2.69 15.77
N VAL A 22 -16.82 1.45 16.07
CA VAL A 22 -16.18 0.56 15.07
C VAL A 22 -17.15 0.26 13.94
N VAL A 23 -18.38 -0.13 14.28
CA VAL A 23 -19.42 -0.48 13.29
C VAL A 23 -19.82 0.74 12.46
N GLN A 24 -20.05 1.89 13.10
CA GLN A 24 -20.38 3.14 12.41
C GLN A 24 -19.26 3.57 11.46
N SER A 25 -18.00 3.51 11.93
CA SER A 25 -16.83 3.84 11.11
C SER A 25 -16.68 2.89 9.92
N PHE A 26 -16.90 1.60 10.14
CA PHE A 26 -16.85 0.58 9.10
C PHE A 26 -17.89 0.85 8.00
N ILE A 27 -19.14 1.07 8.40
CA ILE A 27 -20.23 1.37 7.46
C ILE A 27 -19.92 2.68 6.72
N ALA A 28 -19.51 3.73 7.42
CA ALA A 28 -19.17 5.01 6.81
C ALA A 28 -18.05 4.89 5.77
N LEU A 29 -16.99 4.14 6.09
CA LEU A 29 -15.87 3.91 5.17
C LEU A 29 -16.29 3.07 3.95
N LEU A 30 -17.13 2.05 4.14
CA LEU A 30 -17.65 1.24 3.05
C LEU A 30 -18.55 2.08 2.12
N CYS A 31 -19.42 2.91 2.69
CA CYS A 31 -20.22 3.88 1.93
C CYS A 31 -19.33 4.85 1.16
N ALA A 32 -18.33 5.46 1.82
CA ALA A 32 -17.38 6.37 1.17
C ALA A 32 -16.63 5.68 0.01
N TYR A 33 -16.20 4.43 0.20
CA TYR A 33 -15.58 3.64 -0.86
C TYR A 33 -16.50 3.48 -2.06
N HIS A 34 -17.74 3.04 -1.86
CA HIS A 34 -18.69 2.82 -2.96
C HIS A 34 -19.14 4.10 -3.66
N LEU A 35 -19.19 5.22 -2.95
CA LEU A 35 -19.47 6.53 -3.55
C LEU A 35 -18.32 7.03 -4.43
N LEU A 36 -17.07 6.74 -4.05
CA LEU A 36 -15.88 7.23 -4.77
C LEU A 36 -15.37 6.27 -5.84
N ALA A 37 -15.56 4.96 -5.67
CA ALA A 37 -15.07 3.93 -6.58
C ALA A 37 -15.46 4.16 -8.06
N PRO A 38 -16.68 4.62 -8.41
CA PRO A 38 -17.05 4.89 -9.81
C PRO A 38 -16.16 5.92 -10.51
N ARG A 39 -15.47 6.79 -9.75
CA ARG A 39 -14.57 7.82 -10.30
C ARG A 39 -13.21 7.26 -10.75
N PHE A 40 -12.90 6.01 -10.41
CA PHE A 40 -11.60 5.40 -10.67
C PHE A 40 -11.73 4.09 -11.44
N THR A 41 -10.85 3.87 -12.43
CA THR A 41 -10.99 2.75 -13.38
C THR A 41 -9.94 1.67 -13.22
N THR A 42 -8.84 1.97 -12.52
CA THR A 42 -7.72 1.06 -12.32
C THR A 42 -7.81 0.40 -10.95
N SER A 43 -7.47 -0.90 -10.88
CA SER A 43 -7.43 -1.64 -9.60
C SER A 43 -6.47 -0.99 -8.60
N LYS A 44 -5.39 -0.38 -9.09
CA LYS A 44 -4.46 0.40 -8.27
C LYS A 44 -5.13 1.62 -7.67
N GLN A 45 -5.82 2.46 -8.44
CA GLN A 45 -6.51 3.62 -7.87
C GLN A 45 -7.57 3.19 -6.86
N LEU A 46 -8.35 2.15 -7.18
CA LEU A 46 -9.36 1.61 -6.27
C LEU A 46 -8.76 1.19 -4.93
N SER A 47 -7.57 0.58 -4.91
CA SER A 47 -6.91 0.19 -3.66
C SER A 47 -6.40 1.36 -2.82
N TRP A 48 -6.32 2.57 -3.38
CA TRP A 48 -5.82 3.75 -2.67
C TRP A 48 -6.93 4.64 -2.09
N ILE A 49 -8.20 4.41 -2.42
CA ILE A 49 -9.32 5.27 -2.00
C ILE A 49 -9.39 5.34 -0.47
N MET A 50 -9.57 4.20 0.18
CA MET A 50 -9.74 4.13 1.64
C MET A 50 -8.48 4.57 2.37
N THR A 51 -7.32 4.07 1.95
CA THR A 51 -6.04 4.43 2.53
C THR A 51 -5.80 5.94 2.49
N THR A 52 -6.15 6.63 1.39
CA THR A 52 -5.99 8.08 1.28
C THR A 52 -6.90 8.84 2.25
N ILE A 53 -8.17 8.44 2.36
CA ILE A 53 -9.14 9.07 3.28
C ILE A 53 -8.67 8.90 4.72
N VAL A 54 -8.32 7.67 5.09
CA VAL A 54 -7.98 7.34 6.48
C VAL A 54 -6.64 7.96 6.87
N SER A 55 -5.61 7.90 6.02
CA SER A 55 -4.33 8.56 6.30
C SER A 55 -4.47 10.08 6.46
N CYS A 56 -5.35 10.73 5.69
CA CYS A 56 -5.69 12.13 5.89
C CYS A 56 -6.31 12.38 7.28
N ILE A 57 -7.36 11.65 7.63
CA ILE A 57 -8.06 11.79 8.91
C ILE A 57 -7.12 11.52 10.08
N MET A 58 -6.34 10.43 10.04
CA MET A 58 -5.41 10.06 11.11
C MET A 58 -4.27 11.08 11.25
N THR A 59 -3.80 11.67 10.14
CA THR A 59 -2.85 12.78 10.18
C THR A 59 -3.45 13.98 10.90
N LEU A 60 -4.68 14.39 10.57
CA LEU A 60 -5.35 15.52 11.21
C LEU A 60 -5.61 15.28 12.70
N ILE A 61 -6.06 14.07 13.07
CA ILE A 61 -6.27 13.67 14.46
C ILE A 61 -4.98 13.69 15.27
N SER A 62 -3.82 13.46 14.64
CA SER A 62 -2.53 13.50 15.34
C SER A 62 -2.10 14.90 15.76
N LEU A 63 -2.61 15.96 15.10
CA LEU A 63 -2.12 17.33 15.27
C LEU A 63 -2.25 17.86 16.72
N PRO A 64 -3.37 17.67 17.45
CA PRO A 64 -3.44 18.08 18.84
C PRO A 64 -2.42 17.36 19.73
N PHE A 65 -2.14 16.07 19.48
CA PHE A 65 -1.14 15.31 20.25
C PHE A 65 0.27 15.77 19.91
N LEU A 66 0.54 16.06 18.63
CA LEU A 66 1.81 16.57 18.16
C LEU A 66 2.09 17.98 18.70
N TRP A 67 1.07 18.84 18.74
CA TRP A 67 1.13 20.14 19.38
C TRP A 67 1.56 20.00 20.84
N ASN A 68 0.86 19.18 21.62
CA ASN A 68 1.23 18.91 23.01
C ASN A 68 2.66 18.35 23.15
N TYR A 69 3.08 17.47 22.25
CA TYR A 69 4.43 16.91 22.27
C TYR A 69 5.53 17.97 22.09
N PHE A 70 5.28 18.99 21.27
CA PHE A 70 6.26 20.05 20.99
C PHE A 70 6.16 21.23 21.96
N THR A 71 4.96 21.56 22.46
CA THR A 71 4.78 22.64 23.43
C THR A 71 5.14 22.22 24.84
N ASN A 72 4.85 20.97 25.18
CA ASN A 72 5.23 20.38 26.45
C ASN A 72 6.55 19.64 26.24
N HIS A 73 7.29 19.32 27.30
CA HIS A 73 8.68 18.88 27.20
C HIS A 73 8.85 17.42 26.70
N GLY A 74 8.29 17.10 25.53
CA GLY A 74 8.37 15.82 24.84
C GLY A 74 7.30 14.80 25.25
N ALA A 75 7.63 13.52 25.09
CA ALA A 75 6.70 12.40 25.26
C ALA A 75 6.01 12.32 26.63
N LYS A 76 6.65 12.82 27.69
CA LYS A 76 6.15 12.76 29.07
C LYS A 76 4.83 13.50 29.30
N ASP A 77 4.58 14.54 28.50
CA ASP A 77 3.49 15.49 28.74
C ASP A 77 2.45 15.49 27.60
N VAL A 78 2.39 14.40 26.82
CA VAL A 78 1.41 14.25 25.75
C VAL A 78 0.03 14.03 26.35
N ALA A 79 -0.89 14.97 26.11
CA ALA A 79 -2.24 14.91 26.64
C ALA A 79 -2.97 13.62 26.19
N ARG A 80 -3.60 12.92 27.15
CA ARG A 80 -4.25 11.62 26.90
C ARG A 80 -5.54 11.71 26.08
N MET A 81 -6.27 12.83 26.18
CA MET A 81 -7.52 13.15 25.45
C MET A 81 -8.36 11.90 25.07
N PRO A 82 -8.84 11.10 26.05
CA PRO A 82 -9.45 9.78 25.77
C PRO A 82 -10.71 9.86 24.90
N PHE A 83 -11.44 10.97 24.98
CA PHE A 83 -12.62 11.24 24.13
C PHE A 83 -12.28 11.32 22.64
N LEU A 84 -11.04 11.67 22.28
CA LEU A 84 -10.55 11.73 20.91
C LEU A 84 -9.71 10.49 20.57
N ALA A 85 -8.78 10.11 21.46
CA ALA A 85 -7.82 9.05 21.21
C ALA A 85 -8.49 7.68 21.01
N VAL A 86 -9.44 7.31 21.89
CA VAL A 86 -10.09 6.00 21.81
C VAL A 86 -10.96 5.86 20.57
N PRO A 87 -11.86 6.83 20.22
CA PRO A 87 -12.61 6.75 18.98
C PRO A 87 -11.74 6.74 17.72
N ALA A 88 -10.66 7.54 17.68
CA ALA A 88 -9.72 7.54 16.56
C ALA A 88 -9.05 6.18 16.34
N ASN A 89 -8.62 5.53 17.42
CA ASN A 89 -8.03 4.21 17.37
C ASN A 89 -9.05 3.15 16.90
N ARG A 90 -10.31 3.24 17.37
CA ARG A 90 -11.41 2.37 16.91
C ARG A 90 -11.77 2.61 15.45
N PHE A 91 -11.78 3.86 14.99
CA PHE A 91 -11.93 4.22 13.58
C PHE A 91 -10.82 3.61 12.73
N PHE A 92 -9.57 3.69 13.18
CA PHE A 92 -8.45 3.08 12.47
C PHE A 92 -8.56 1.55 12.39
N GLN A 93 -8.98 0.87 13.47
CA GLN A 93 -9.29 -0.57 13.42
C GLN A 93 -10.38 -0.91 12.41
N ALA A 94 -11.47 -0.13 12.39
CA ALA A 94 -12.56 -0.32 11.42
C ALA A 94 -12.05 -0.18 9.97
N TYR A 95 -11.15 0.78 9.72
CA TYR A 95 -10.45 0.90 8.45
C TYR A 95 -9.66 -0.36 8.10
N LEU A 96 -8.84 -0.88 9.00
CA LEU A 96 -7.98 -2.02 8.71
C LEU A 96 -8.81 -3.26 8.30
N VAL A 97 -9.92 -3.49 9.00
CA VAL A 97 -10.84 -4.59 8.66
C VAL A 97 -11.56 -4.31 7.34
N CYS A 98 -12.03 -3.08 7.14
CA CYS A 98 -12.74 -2.72 5.92
C CYS A 98 -11.85 -2.78 4.68
N ASP A 99 -10.60 -2.32 4.74
CA ASP A 99 -9.66 -2.37 3.60
C ASP A 99 -9.30 -3.80 3.19
N LEU A 100 -9.13 -4.71 4.16
CA LEU A 100 -8.95 -6.13 3.86
C LEU A 100 -10.20 -6.74 3.23
N MET A 101 -11.39 -6.40 3.72
CA MET A 101 -12.64 -6.89 3.15
C MET A 101 -12.84 -6.36 1.72
N THR A 102 -12.77 -5.04 1.51
CA THR A 102 -12.94 -4.45 0.18
C THR A 102 -11.84 -4.90 -0.75
N GLY A 103 -10.61 -5.01 -0.28
CA GLY A 103 -9.49 -5.41 -1.12
C GLY A 103 -9.52 -6.88 -1.51
N THR A 104 -10.01 -7.79 -0.66
CA THR A 104 -10.20 -9.19 -1.05
C THR A 104 -11.27 -9.37 -2.12
N ILE A 105 -12.29 -8.50 -2.13
CA ILE A 105 -13.39 -8.52 -3.09
C ILE A 105 -13.03 -7.79 -4.40
N TYR A 106 -12.53 -6.55 -4.32
CA TYR A 106 -12.43 -5.63 -5.46
C TYR A 106 -11.02 -5.49 -6.05
N TYR A 107 -9.97 -5.62 -5.25
CA TYR A 107 -8.58 -5.37 -5.68
C TYR A 107 -7.57 -6.37 -5.10
N ARG A 108 -7.92 -7.66 -5.15
CA ARG A 108 -7.14 -8.74 -4.52
C ARG A 108 -5.69 -8.79 -4.99
N SER A 109 -5.42 -8.39 -6.24
CA SER A 109 -4.05 -8.35 -6.78
C SER A 109 -3.17 -7.24 -6.17
N GLN A 110 -3.75 -6.28 -5.46
CA GLN A 110 -3.03 -5.19 -4.80
C GLN A 110 -2.74 -5.48 -3.32
N ILE A 111 -3.41 -6.47 -2.70
CA ILE A 111 -3.11 -6.88 -1.32
C ILE A 111 -1.89 -7.80 -1.33
N SER A 112 -0.74 -7.29 -0.88
CA SER A 112 0.42 -8.15 -0.64
C SER A 112 0.33 -8.85 0.73
N ILE A 113 1.07 -9.96 0.89
CA ILE A 113 1.11 -10.71 2.15
C ILE A 113 1.70 -9.84 3.29
N VAL A 114 2.83 -9.20 3.04
CA VAL A 114 3.56 -8.46 4.09
C VAL A 114 2.92 -7.11 4.39
N THR A 115 2.66 -6.30 3.36
CA THR A 115 2.15 -4.92 3.54
C THR A 115 0.63 -4.83 3.60
N GLY A 116 -0.07 -5.85 3.11
CA GLY A 116 -1.51 -6.01 3.26
C GLY A 116 -1.82 -6.82 4.51
N TRP A 117 -1.86 -8.15 4.40
CA TRP A 117 -2.35 -9.03 5.46
C TRP A 117 -1.61 -8.89 6.80
N PHE A 118 -0.30 -9.12 6.80
CA PHE A 118 0.47 -9.14 8.05
C PHE A 118 0.46 -7.77 8.74
N HIS A 119 0.73 -6.71 7.97
CA HIS A 119 0.70 -5.34 8.48
C HIS A 119 -0.66 -4.99 9.09
N HIS A 120 -1.77 -5.23 8.38
CA HIS A 120 -3.10 -4.88 8.88
C HIS A 120 -3.49 -5.69 10.12
N MET A 121 -3.22 -7.00 10.15
CA MET A 121 -3.45 -7.85 11.33
C MET A 121 -2.63 -7.38 12.53
N LEU A 122 -1.35 -7.06 12.31
CA LEU A 122 -0.46 -6.55 13.36
C LEU A 122 -0.99 -5.24 13.94
N TYR A 123 -1.41 -4.29 13.09
CA TYR A 123 -1.94 -3.02 13.56
C TYR A 123 -3.30 -3.15 14.27
N ILE A 124 -4.16 -4.09 13.88
CA ILE A 124 -5.39 -4.38 14.64
C ILE A 124 -5.03 -4.77 16.08
N MET A 125 -4.03 -5.64 16.27
CA MET A 125 -3.57 -6.08 17.60
C MET A 125 -2.89 -4.94 18.37
N ILE A 126 -1.96 -4.20 17.75
CA ILE A 126 -1.26 -3.07 18.37
C ILE A 126 -2.25 -2.04 18.90
N VAL A 127 -3.26 -1.69 18.10
CA VAL A 127 -4.27 -0.70 18.49
C VAL A 127 -5.16 -1.24 19.61
N GLU A 128 -5.50 -2.52 19.59
CA GLU A 128 -6.27 -3.13 20.68
C GLU A 128 -5.50 -3.10 22.00
N ILE A 129 -4.21 -3.45 21.97
CA ILE A 129 -3.32 -3.36 23.14
C ILE A 129 -3.23 -1.91 23.61
N ALA A 130 -3.05 -0.95 22.70
CA ALA A 130 -2.97 0.46 23.04
C ALA A 130 -4.24 0.96 23.73
N ILE A 131 -5.42 0.56 23.28
CA ILE A 131 -6.68 0.92 23.93
C ILE A 131 -6.79 0.26 25.31
N ARG A 132 -6.53 -1.04 25.43
CA ARG A 132 -6.67 -1.78 26.70
C ARG A 132 -5.71 -1.30 27.79
N GLN A 133 -4.55 -0.79 27.41
CA GLN A 133 -3.54 -0.29 28.34
C GLN A 133 -3.58 1.22 28.53
N SER A 134 -4.63 1.90 28.05
CA SER A 134 -4.75 3.37 28.13
C SER A 134 -3.62 4.14 27.41
N LEU A 135 -3.02 3.52 26.39
CA LEU A 135 -1.93 4.06 25.55
C LEU A 135 -2.43 4.58 24.18
N ALA A 136 -3.74 4.69 23.96
CA ALA A 136 -4.34 5.15 22.69
C ALA A 136 -3.82 6.51 22.22
N HIS A 137 -3.47 7.40 23.15
CA HIS A 137 -2.89 8.72 22.86
C HIS A 137 -1.49 8.63 22.25
N VAL A 138 -0.68 7.65 22.66
CA VAL A 138 0.63 7.38 22.06
C VAL A 138 0.46 6.94 20.61
N PHE A 139 -0.53 6.08 20.34
CA PHE A 139 -0.87 5.68 18.97
C PHE A 139 -1.32 6.88 18.14
N CYS A 140 -2.19 7.75 18.68
CA CYS A 140 -2.62 8.96 17.98
C CYS A 140 -1.46 9.93 17.68
N LEU A 141 -0.50 10.08 18.60
CA LEU A 141 0.72 10.84 18.33
C LEU A 141 1.49 10.25 17.14
N CYS A 142 1.62 8.92 17.10
CA CYS A 142 2.28 8.21 16.01
C CYS A 142 1.55 8.34 14.66
N CYS A 143 0.27 8.71 14.64
CA CYS A 143 -0.52 8.83 13.41
C CYS A 143 -0.04 9.94 12.47
N ILE A 144 0.81 10.87 12.92
CA ILE A 144 1.49 11.83 12.02
C ILE A 144 2.34 11.09 10.97
N MET A 145 2.78 9.87 11.28
CA MET A 145 3.49 8.99 10.33
C MET A 145 2.63 8.53 9.15
N GLU A 146 1.32 8.76 9.16
CA GLU A 146 0.45 8.52 7.99
C GLU A 146 0.48 9.64 6.95
N PHE A 147 1.06 10.80 7.28
CA PHE A 147 1.19 11.91 6.32
C PHE A 147 1.88 11.53 4.99
N PRO A 148 3.03 10.82 4.97
CA PRO A 148 3.61 10.34 3.71
C PRO A 148 2.69 9.35 2.97
N THR A 149 1.92 8.52 3.69
CA THR A 149 0.92 7.62 3.07
C THR A 149 -0.17 8.41 2.39
N PHE A 150 -0.65 9.49 3.01
CA PHE A 150 -1.63 10.40 2.42
C PHE A 150 -1.12 11.02 1.12
N ILE A 151 0.11 11.54 1.12
CA ILE A 151 0.74 12.11 -0.09
C ILE A 151 0.85 11.04 -1.20
N LEU A 152 1.28 9.83 -0.84
CA LEU A 152 1.40 8.72 -1.80
C LEU A 152 0.05 8.27 -2.36
N GLY A 153 -0.97 8.21 -1.51
CA GLY A 153 -2.33 7.86 -1.88
C GLY A 153 -2.94 8.90 -2.81
N LEU A 154 -2.81 10.17 -2.48
CA LEU A 154 -3.28 11.28 -3.31
C LEU A 154 -2.64 11.26 -4.70
N GLY A 155 -1.31 11.08 -4.78
CA GLY A 155 -0.60 10.94 -6.05
C GLY A 155 -0.87 9.63 -6.80
N SER A 156 -1.48 8.64 -6.15
CA SER A 156 -1.93 7.40 -6.77
C SER A 156 -3.35 7.50 -7.32
N LEU A 157 -4.23 8.27 -6.66
CA LEU A 157 -5.57 8.59 -7.14
C LEU A 157 -5.52 9.61 -8.29
N TYR A 158 -4.74 10.67 -8.11
CA TYR A 158 -4.56 11.78 -9.05
C TYR A 158 -3.09 11.91 -9.46
N PRO A 159 -2.67 11.26 -10.55
CA PRO A 159 -1.28 11.28 -10.99
C PRO A 159 -0.68 12.68 -11.22
N SER A 160 -1.51 13.67 -11.54
CA SER A 160 -1.11 15.07 -11.69
C SER A 160 -0.60 15.70 -10.38
N LEU A 161 -1.07 15.23 -9.23
CA LEU A 161 -0.66 15.71 -7.91
C LEU A 161 0.57 14.98 -7.35
N ARG A 162 1.14 14.05 -8.12
CA ARG A 162 2.23 13.19 -7.64
C ARG A 162 3.54 13.97 -7.52
N SER A 163 3.97 14.21 -6.28
CA SER A 163 5.32 14.72 -5.99
C SER A 163 6.16 13.67 -5.26
N ASN A 164 7.20 13.18 -5.95
CA ASN A 164 8.14 12.21 -5.40
C ASN A 164 9.01 12.82 -4.28
N VAL A 165 9.37 14.11 -4.40
CA VAL A 165 10.19 14.82 -3.42
C VAL A 165 9.40 15.05 -2.13
N LEU A 166 8.16 15.53 -2.25
CA LEU A 166 7.29 15.77 -1.10
C LEU A 166 7.03 14.47 -0.32
N PHE A 167 6.78 13.36 -1.03
CA PHE A 167 6.67 12.04 -0.42
C PHE A 167 7.96 11.64 0.32
N ALA A 168 9.13 11.81 -0.30
CA ALA A 168 10.39 11.39 0.30
C ALA A 168 10.75 12.19 1.56
N VAL A 169 10.59 13.51 1.51
CA VAL A 169 10.88 14.42 2.62
C VAL A 169 9.92 14.16 3.78
N SER A 170 8.62 14.05 3.50
CA SER A 170 7.63 13.72 4.53
C SER A 170 7.85 12.35 5.16
N PHE A 171 8.23 11.34 4.36
CA PHE A 171 8.56 10.00 4.86
C PHE A 171 9.77 10.06 5.78
N PHE A 172 10.85 10.72 5.36
CA PHE A 172 12.03 10.88 6.19
C PHE A 172 11.72 11.61 7.51
N ALA A 173 11.05 12.77 7.43
CA ALA A 173 10.75 13.59 8.59
C ALA A 173 9.88 12.84 9.62
N THR A 174 8.82 12.18 9.17
CA THR A 174 7.82 11.55 10.07
C THR A 174 8.15 10.10 10.43
N ARG A 175 8.49 9.26 9.44
CA ARG A 175 8.68 7.81 9.64
C ARG A 175 10.10 7.41 10.02
N ILE A 176 11.09 8.28 9.79
CA ILE A 176 12.49 8.03 10.17
C ILE A 176 12.89 8.92 11.35
N LEU A 177 13.00 10.23 11.14
CA LEU A 177 13.52 11.15 12.15
C LEU A 177 12.62 11.20 13.39
N PHE A 178 11.34 11.55 13.22
CA PHE A 178 10.40 11.62 14.34
C PHE A 178 10.20 10.27 15.03
N HIS A 179 10.20 9.16 14.27
CA HIS A 179 10.15 7.81 14.85
C HIS A 179 11.35 7.53 15.76
N ILE A 180 12.58 7.86 15.33
CA ILE A 180 13.79 7.73 16.16
C ILE A 180 13.68 8.60 17.42
N MET A 181 13.19 9.84 17.29
CA MET A 181 12.97 10.72 18.43
C MET A 181 11.98 10.10 19.44
N LEU A 182 10.91 9.47 18.97
CA LEU A 182 9.97 8.75 19.85
C LEU A 182 10.63 7.53 20.51
N CYS A 183 11.41 6.73 19.78
CA CYS A 183 12.17 5.61 20.36
C CYS A 183 13.07 6.07 21.50
N ILE A 184 13.87 7.12 21.28
CA ILE A 184 14.75 7.71 22.31
C ILE A 184 13.89 8.23 23.47
N SER A 185 12.79 8.92 23.18
CA SER A 185 11.92 9.48 24.21
C SER A 185 11.33 8.40 25.13
N TYR A 186 10.92 7.25 24.61
CA TYR A 186 10.38 6.14 25.42
C TYR A 186 11.46 5.22 26.00
N TYR A 187 12.69 5.29 25.49
CA TYR A 187 13.84 4.63 26.09
C TYR A 187 14.21 5.28 27.44
N LEU A 188 14.14 6.62 27.52
CA LEU A 188 14.42 7.37 28.74
C LEU A 188 13.44 7.00 29.88
N PRO A 189 13.93 6.53 31.05
CA PRO A 189 13.09 6.04 32.14
C PRO A 189 12.08 7.07 32.66
N ASN A 190 12.51 8.33 32.82
CA ASN A 190 11.66 9.41 33.33
C ASN A 190 10.46 9.63 32.39
N ASN A 191 10.71 9.74 31.08
CA ASN A 191 9.64 9.94 30.11
C ASN A 191 8.66 8.77 30.08
N ARG A 192 9.17 7.53 30.14
CA ARG A 192 8.33 6.33 30.16
C ARG A 192 7.47 6.26 31.42
N LEU A 193 8.04 6.62 32.58
CA LEU A 193 7.32 6.64 33.86
C LEU A 193 6.11 7.60 33.80
N TYR A 194 6.31 8.83 33.32
CA TYR A 194 5.22 9.82 33.25
C TYR A 194 4.22 9.57 32.12
N ALA A 195 4.70 9.25 30.91
CA ALA A 195 3.83 9.07 29.75
C ALA A 195 2.98 7.79 29.85
N THR A 196 3.60 6.70 30.33
CA THR A 196 3.07 5.33 30.16
C THR A 196 3.04 4.52 31.45
N ASN A 197 3.19 5.18 32.61
CA ASN A 197 3.30 4.52 33.92
C ASN A 197 4.43 3.48 33.97
N GLY A 198 5.53 3.70 33.23
CA GLY A 198 6.68 2.80 33.18
C GLY A 198 6.59 1.66 32.16
N SER A 199 5.50 1.56 31.39
CA SER A 199 5.29 0.48 30.42
C SER A 199 6.32 0.48 29.28
N PHE A 200 6.97 -0.66 29.07
CA PHE A 200 7.91 -0.88 27.96
C PHE A 200 7.22 -1.11 26.61
N ILE A 201 5.89 -1.23 26.59
CA ILE A 201 5.15 -1.66 25.39
C ILE A 201 5.31 -0.66 24.22
N PRO A 202 5.14 0.66 24.41
CA PRO A 202 5.40 1.62 23.34
C PRO A 202 6.82 1.56 22.81
N LEU A 203 7.81 1.41 23.69
CA LEU A 203 9.22 1.28 23.29
C LEU A 203 9.43 0.04 22.42
N ILE A 204 8.99 -1.13 22.88
CA ILE A 204 9.14 -2.40 22.14
C ILE A 204 8.46 -2.31 20.77
N LEU A 205 7.21 -1.83 20.72
CA LEU A 205 6.46 -1.73 19.47
C LEU A 205 7.10 -0.74 18.48
N LEU A 206 7.52 0.44 18.94
CA LEU A 206 8.22 1.42 18.10
C LEU A 206 9.53 0.82 17.55
N THR A 207 10.34 0.19 18.41
CA THR A 207 11.60 -0.45 17.99
C THR A 207 11.36 -1.57 16.97
N LEU A 208 10.32 -2.39 17.14
CA LEU A 208 10.01 -3.48 16.20
C LEU A 208 9.44 -3.01 14.86
N VAL A 209 8.70 -1.89 14.85
CA VAL A 209 8.13 -1.33 13.62
C VAL A 209 9.17 -0.53 12.82
N PHE A 210 10.16 0.07 13.48
CA PHE A 210 11.15 0.92 12.81
C PHE A 210 11.92 0.26 11.65
N PRO A 211 12.40 -0.99 11.74
CA PRO A 211 13.07 -1.67 10.62
C PRO A 211 12.22 -1.72 9.34
N LEU A 212 10.90 -1.87 9.46
CA LEU A 212 9.99 -1.84 8.32
C LEU A 212 9.99 -0.47 7.65
N HIS A 213 9.94 0.60 8.42
CA HIS A 213 10.01 1.97 7.89
C HIS A 213 11.36 2.27 7.24
N ALA A 214 12.46 1.83 7.86
CA ALA A 214 13.81 1.98 7.31
C ALA A 214 13.96 1.22 5.97
N MET A 215 13.47 -0.02 5.91
CA MET A 215 13.47 -0.82 4.68
C MET A 215 12.67 -0.15 3.56
N TRP A 216 11.48 0.38 3.85
CA TRP A 216 10.67 1.10 2.87
C TRP A 216 11.32 2.38 2.38
N PHE A 217 11.95 3.14 3.28
CA PHE A 217 12.68 4.34 2.89
C PHE A 217 13.89 4.00 2.01
N TYR A 218 14.66 2.97 2.38
CA TYR A 218 15.76 2.46 1.55
C TYR A 218 15.28 2.07 0.15
N ALA A 219 14.17 1.33 0.04
CA ALA A 219 13.57 0.96 -1.24
C ALA A 219 13.14 2.19 -2.05
N CYS A 220 12.63 3.23 -1.40
CA CYS A 220 12.28 4.51 -2.03
C CYS A 220 13.51 5.20 -2.65
N ILE A 221 14.59 5.35 -1.87
CA ILE A 221 15.84 5.97 -2.33
C ILE A 221 16.46 5.17 -3.47
N LYS A 222 16.55 3.83 -3.33
CA LYS A 222 17.01 2.95 -4.41
C LYS A 222 16.18 3.13 -5.69
N GLY A 223 14.88 3.32 -5.54
CA GLY A 223 13.97 3.63 -6.64
C GLY A 223 14.29 4.96 -7.34
N PHE A 224 14.64 6.02 -6.60
CA PHE A 224 15.06 7.30 -7.18
C PHE A 224 16.39 7.20 -7.89
N VAL A 225 17.39 6.59 -7.24
CA VAL A 225 18.72 6.40 -7.84
C VAL A 225 18.61 5.65 -9.16
N ARG A 226 17.87 4.54 -9.19
CA ARG A 226 17.67 3.76 -10.42
C ARG A 226 17.01 4.56 -11.55
N ARG A 227 16.03 5.42 -11.23
CA ARG A 227 15.39 6.29 -12.23
C ARG A 227 16.33 7.39 -12.72
N ALA A 228 17.12 7.99 -11.84
CA ALA A 228 18.11 9.00 -12.18
C ALA A 228 19.22 8.43 -13.07
N THR A 229 19.75 7.24 -12.74
CA THR A 229 20.74 6.54 -13.57
C THR A 229 20.18 6.24 -14.96
N LYS A 230 18.95 5.72 -15.06
CA LYS A 230 18.32 5.45 -16.36
C LYS A 230 18.12 6.72 -17.20
N ALA A 231 17.75 7.84 -16.57
CA ALA A 231 17.60 9.12 -17.26
C ALA A 231 18.94 9.63 -17.81
N ARG A 232 20.03 9.45 -17.05
CA ARG A 232 21.39 9.82 -17.48
C ARG A 232 21.90 8.92 -18.62
N SER A 233 21.68 7.61 -18.54
CA SER A 233 22.10 6.66 -19.57
C SER A 233 21.28 6.75 -20.87
N GLY A 234 20.07 7.30 -20.83
CA GLY A 234 19.21 7.52 -22.00
C GLY A 234 19.42 8.87 -22.72
N ALA A 235 20.34 9.71 -22.25
CA ALA A 235 20.60 11.06 -22.78
C ALA A 235 21.85 11.15 -23.69
N ALA A 236 22.50 10.02 -24.00
CA ALA A 236 23.58 9.96 -24.98
C ALA A 236 23.08 9.33 -26.28
N LEU A 237 22.31 10.07 -27.06
CA LEU A 237 22.26 9.85 -28.50
C LEU A 237 23.25 10.85 -29.12
N PRO A 238 24.22 10.40 -29.94
CA PRO A 238 25.05 11.31 -30.71
C PRO A 238 24.18 12.18 -31.62
N PRO A 239 24.64 13.38 -32.03
CA PRO A 239 23.89 14.23 -32.94
C PRO A 239 23.59 13.42 -34.21
N SER A 240 22.30 13.17 -34.48
CA SER A 240 21.89 12.52 -35.71
C SER A 240 22.19 13.47 -36.86
N VAL A 241 23.15 13.08 -37.68
CA VAL A 241 23.41 13.62 -39.01
C VAL A 241 22.11 13.66 -39.81
N GLU A 242 21.79 14.86 -40.27
CA GLU A 242 21.09 15.23 -41.51
C GLU A 242 20.31 14.15 -42.30
N GLY A 243 19.02 14.47 -42.54
CA GLY A 243 18.43 14.46 -43.87
C GLY A 243 18.20 13.12 -44.56
N THR A 244 16.97 12.57 -44.45
CA THR A 244 16.28 12.05 -45.65
C THR A 244 14.77 12.06 -45.44
N THR A 245 14.07 12.85 -46.25
CA THR A 245 12.62 12.86 -46.44
C THR A 245 12.16 11.55 -47.10
N ARG A 246 11.39 10.73 -46.38
CA ARG A 246 10.48 9.76 -47.00
C ARG A 246 9.12 9.82 -46.29
N PRO A 247 8.00 10.02 -47.02
CA PRO A 247 6.68 9.92 -46.41
C PRO A 247 6.35 8.45 -46.09
N PRO A 248 5.56 8.19 -45.03
CA PRO A 248 5.20 6.84 -44.62
C PRO A 248 4.22 6.18 -45.60
N PRO A 249 4.28 4.85 -45.78
CA PRO A 249 3.31 4.12 -46.59
C PRO A 249 1.95 4.08 -45.90
N VAL A 250 0.91 4.32 -46.70
CA VAL A 250 -0.50 4.18 -46.35
C VAL A 250 -0.80 2.70 -46.11
N ILE A 251 -1.17 2.34 -44.87
CA ILE A 251 -1.70 1.01 -44.54
C ILE A 251 -3.22 1.11 -44.61
N THR A 252 -3.79 0.54 -45.66
CA THR A 252 -5.23 0.25 -45.77
C THR A 252 -5.59 -0.89 -44.82
N VAL A 253 -6.57 -0.65 -43.96
CA VAL A 253 -7.15 -1.69 -43.08
C VAL A 253 -8.38 -2.23 -43.79
N GLU A 254 -8.27 -3.40 -44.38
CA GLU A 254 -9.41 -4.16 -44.91
C GLU A 254 -9.34 -5.61 -44.41
N HIS A 255 -10.50 -6.11 -43.98
CA HIS A 255 -10.82 -7.49 -43.56
C HIS A 255 -10.27 -7.97 -42.21
N ALA A 256 -10.95 -8.79 -41.41
CA ALA A 256 -12.33 -9.25 -41.24
C ALA A 256 -12.28 -10.17 -39.99
N TYR A 257 -13.45 -10.50 -39.40
CA TYR A 257 -13.89 -11.85 -39.02
C TYR A 257 -14.82 -11.90 -37.79
N ASN A 258 -16.09 -12.18 -38.10
CA ASN A 258 -16.96 -13.22 -37.55
C ASN A 258 -16.94 -13.51 -36.04
N TYR A 259 -18.06 -13.21 -35.40
CA TYR A 259 -18.43 -13.75 -34.08
C TYR A 259 -19.35 -14.96 -34.28
N GLU A 260 -18.87 -16.14 -33.92
CA GLU A 260 -19.71 -17.33 -33.72
C GLU A 260 -20.40 -17.27 -32.36
N HIS A 261 -21.67 -17.64 -32.39
CA HIS A 261 -22.58 -17.74 -31.26
C HIS A 261 -22.35 -19.09 -30.55
N VAL A 262 -21.83 -19.08 -29.32
CA VAL A 262 -21.77 -20.28 -28.47
C VAL A 262 -22.76 -20.11 -27.32
N SER A 263 -23.82 -20.90 -27.35
CA SER A 263 -24.79 -21.07 -26.27
C SER A 263 -24.26 -22.06 -25.24
N ASP A 264 -24.05 -21.60 -24.00
CA ASP A 264 -23.55 -22.42 -22.87
C ASP A 264 -24.68 -22.67 -21.83
N PRO A 265 -24.90 -23.92 -21.35
CA PRO A 265 -26.05 -24.29 -20.53
C PRO A 265 -25.70 -24.20 -19.04
N THR A 266 -25.85 -23.02 -18.44
CA THR A 266 -25.70 -22.82 -16.98
C THR A 266 -26.91 -22.10 -16.36
N SER A 267 -28.12 -22.46 -16.78
CA SER A 267 -29.36 -21.76 -16.38
C SER A 267 -29.92 -22.14 -15.00
N LEU A 268 -29.43 -23.19 -14.32
CA LEU A 268 -30.09 -23.69 -13.10
C LEU A 268 -29.66 -23.02 -11.78
N ARG A 269 -28.55 -22.29 -11.72
CA ARG A 269 -28.08 -21.63 -10.47
C ARG A 269 -28.51 -20.17 -10.32
N SER A 270 -29.27 -19.64 -11.27
CA SER A 270 -29.50 -18.19 -11.44
C SER A 270 -30.79 -17.63 -10.81
N ARG A 271 -31.56 -18.46 -10.09
CA ARG A 271 -32.90 -18.07 -9.57
C ARG A 271 -32.91 -17.34 -8.22
N LEU A 272 -31.78 -17.08 -7.59
CA LEU A 272 -31.72 -16.48 -6.25
C LEU A 272 -31.30 -15.00 -6.21
N ILE A 273 -31.05 -14.36 -7.34
CA ILE A 273 -30.58 -12.97 -7.38
C ILE A 273 -31.65 -12.06 -8.01
N PRO A 274 -32.16 -11.04 -7.29
CA PRO A 274 -33.12 -10.08 -7.81
C PRO A 274 -32.63 -9.44 -9.12
N HIS A 275 -33.53 -9.34 -10.11
CA HIS A 275 -33.22 -8.83 -11.47
C HIS A 275 -32.56 -7.44 -11.48
N ALA A 276 -32.82 -6.61 -10.47
CA ALA A 276 -32.24 -5.27 -10.31
C ALA A 276 -30.72 -5.28 -10.04
N ILE A 277 -30.18 -6.31 -9.38
CA ILE A 277 -28.75 -6.44 -9.05
C ILE A 277 -28.00 -7.22 -10.15
N ARG A 278 -28.74 -8.00 -10.96
CA ARG A 278 -28.19 -8.85 -12.03
C ARG A 278 -27.59 -8.06 -13.19
N ARG A 279 -28.19 -6.92 -13.57
CA ARG A 279 -27.70 -6.10 -14.69
C ARG A 279 -26.34 -5.43 -14.40
N PRO A 280 -26.14 -4.74 -13.25
CA PRO A 280 -24.84 -4.16 -12.91
C PRO A 280 -23.75 -5.21 -12.73
N TYR A 281 -24.08 -6.33 -12.09
CA TYR A 281 -23.12 -7.41 -11.82
C TYR A 281 -22.64 -8.09 -13.11
N ASN A 282 -23.56 -8.47 -14.00
CA ASN A 282 -23.20 -9.10 -15.28
C ASN A 282 -22.43 -8.14 -16.19
N TYR A 283 -22.76 -6.85 -16.19
CA TYR A 283 -22.03 -5.83 -16.93
C TYR A 283 -20.60 -5.63 -16.39
N TYR A 284 -20.43 -5.62 -15.07
CA TYR A 284 -19.10 -5.54 -14.45
C TYR A 284 -18.26 -6.78 -14.74
N HIS A 285 -18.87 -7.97 -14.64
CA HIS A 285 -18.18 -9.24 -14.83
C HIS A 285 -17.79 -9.50 -16.30
N SER A 286 -18.62 -9.08 -17.27
CA SER A 286 -18.29 -9.15 -18.70
C SER A 286 -17.15 -8.20 -19.08
N ARG A 287 -17.09 -7.00 -18.49
CA ARG A 287 -15.96 -6.07 -18.70
C ARG A 287 -14.65 -6.59 -18.11
N LEU A 288 -14.73 -7.28 -16.98
CA LEU A 288 -13.59 -7.95 -16.34
C LEU A 288 -13.07 -9.13 -17.16
N SER A 289 -13.95 -9.96 -17.72
CA SER A 289 -13.54 -11.08 -18.58
C SER A 289 -12.91 -10.59 -19.88
N GLN A 290 -13.47 -9.56 -20.51
CA GLN A 290 -12.88 -8.90 -21.69
C GLN A 290 -11.49 -8.33 -21.41
N ARG A 291 -11.30 -7.64 -20.27
CA ARG A 291 -9.97 -7.14 -19.84
C ARG A 291 -8.97 -8.27 -19.63
N ARG A 292 -9.37 -9.38 -18.99
CA ARG A 292 -8.50 -10.55 -18.79
C ARG A 292 -8.07 -11.17 -20.12
N GLN A 293 -8.99 -11.29 -21.09
CA GLN A 293 -8.66 -11.79 -22.42
C GLN A 293 -7.73 -10.84 -23.18
N ALA A 294 -7.94 -9.52 -23.12
CA ALA A 294 -7.06 -8.54 -23.75
C ALA A 294 -5.63 -8.58 -23.17
N VAL A 295 -5.50 -8.70 -21.84
CA VAL A 295 -4.20 -8.85 -21.17
C VAL A 295 -3.52 -10.16 -21.57
N ARG A 296 -4.25 -11.29 -21.63
CA ARG A 296 -3.69 -12.55 -22.13
C ARG A 296 -3.19 -12.44 -23.56
N ARG A 297 -3.96 -11.81 -24.46
CA ARG A 297 -3.56 -11.58 -25.86
C ARG A 297 -2.30 -10.70 -25.96
N TYR A 298 -2.23 -9.62 -25.18
CA TYR A 298 -1.05 -8.76 -25.11
C TYR A 298 0.19 -9.54 -24.65
N TRP A 299 0.07 -10.34 -23.58
CA TRP A 299 1.17 -11.16 -23.09
C TRP A 299 1.59 -12.23 -24.10
N GLN A 300 0.63 -12.92 -24.72
CA GLN A 300 0.90 -13.91 -25.77
C GLN A 300 1.63 -13.28 -26.97
N ALA A 301 1.17 -12.13 -27.46
CA ALA A 301 1.80 -11.38 -28.55
C ALA A 301 3.22 -10.93 -28.17
N ARG A 302 3.41 -10.47 -26.93
CA ARG A 302 4.72 -10.08 -26.42
C ARG A 302 5.67 -11.27 -26.29
N THR A 303 5.22 -12.41 -25.77
CA THR A 303 6.06 -13.62 -25.72
C THR A 303 6.41 -14.08 -27.12
N ARG A 304 5.46 -14.12 -28.07
CA ARG A 304 5.76 -14.52 -29.47
C ARG A 304 6.79 -13.60 -30.12
N GLY A 305 6.63 -12.27 -30.01
CA GLY A 305 7.61 -11.32 -30.55
C GLY A 305 8.99 -11.38 -29.88
N VAL A 306 9.06 -11.76 -28.60
CA VAL A 306 10.36 -11.96 -27.91
C VAL A 306 11.03 -13.27 -28.35
N TYR A 307 10.26 -14.32 -28.65
CA TYR A 307 10.82 -15.58 -29.15
C TYR A 307 11.27 -15.50 -30.62
N GLU A 308 10.64 -14.67 -31.45
CA GLU A 308 11.04 -14.43 -32.85
C GLU A 308 12.31 -13.57 -32.98
N LEU A 309 12.63 -12.77 -31.96
CA LEU A 309 13.82 -11.90 -31.94
C LEU A 309 15.05 -12.54 -31.26
N LEU A 310 14.91 -13.74 -30.70
CA LEU A 310 16.04 -14.45 -30.11
C LEU A 310 16.88 -15.10 -31.22
N PRO A 311 18.16 -14.76 -31.38
CA PRO A 311 19.02 -15.43 -32.36
C PRO A 311 19.11 -16.92 -32.04
N GLU A 312 19.24 -17.75 -33.08
CA GLU A 312 19.43 -19.20 -32.96
C GLU A 312 20.41 -19.53 -31.83
N LYS A 313 20.05 -20.54 -31.05
CA LYS A 313 20.69 -20.92 -29.77
C LYS A 313 22.22 -20.93 -29.85
N ASP A 314 22.77 -21.30 -31.00
CA ASP A 314 24.20 -21.39 -31.26
C ASP A 314 24.91 -20.02 -31.32
N LYS A 315 24.23 -18.96 -31.78
CA LYS A 315 24.74 -17.58 -31.79
C LYS A 315 24.76 -16.98 -30.38
N LEU A 316 23.83 -17.40 -29.51
CA LEU A 316 23.80 -16.95 -28.11
C LEU A 316 24.97 -17.53 -27.30
N PHE A 317 25.32 -18.80 -27.52
CA PHE A 317 26.48 -19.41 -26.87
C PHE A 317 27.82 -18.82 -27.34
N ALA A 318 27.92 -18.43 -28.61
CA ALA A 318 29.07 -17.70 -29.14
C ALA A 318 29.18 -16.29 -28.55
N TYR A 319 28.06 -15.57 -28.40
CA TYR A 319 28.04 -14.22 -27.83
C TYR A 319 28.40 -14.16 -26.34
N ILE A 320 28.09 -15.21 -25.57
CA ILE A 320 28.38 -15.29 -24.12
C ILE A 320 29.75 -15.95 -23.87
N GLY A 321 30.53 -16.29 -24.91
CA GLY A 321 31.87 -16.88 -24.77
C GLY A 321 31.88 -18.31 -24.23
N LEU A 322 30.75 -19.03 -24.34
CA LEU A 322 30.58 -20.42 -23.89
C LEU A 322 30.60 -21.42 -25.05
N GLY A 323 31.09 -21.01 -26.23
CA GLY A 323 31.25 -21.89 -27.38
C GLY A 323 32.17 -23.06 -27.04
N ARG A 324 31.72 -24.30 -27.34
CA ARG A 324 32.53 -25.51 -27.18
C ARG A 324 33.85 -25.31 -27.92
N GLY A 325 34.94 -25.23 -27.16
CA GLY A 325 36.29 -25.19 -27.71
C GLY A 325 36.49 -26.36 -28.68
N SER A 326 36.86 -26.04 -29.91
CA SER A 326 37.38 -26.99 -30.88
C SER A 326 38.65 -27.59 -30.30
N VAL A 327 38.55 -28.82 -29.78
CA VAL A 327 39.73 -29.62 -29.44
C VAL A 327 40.40 -30.01 -30.76
N SER A 328 41.32 -29.16 -31.22
CA SER A 328 42.28 -29.49 -32.26
C SER A 328 43.26 -30.51 -31.69
N ARG A 329 43.05 -31.80 -31.99
CA ARG A 329 44.11 -32.81 -31.84
C ARG A 329 45.07 -32.67 -33.01
N SER A 330 46.21 -32.02 -32.79
CA SER A 330 47.40 -32.27 -33.60
C SER A 330 47.99 -33.61 -33.16
N ILE A 331 47.81 -34.64 -33.99
CA ILE A 331 48.66 -35.83 -33.99
C ILE A 331 49.64 -35.62 -35.13
N ALA A 332 50.92 -35.45 -34.83
CA ALA A 332 52.00 -35.73 -35.76
C ALA A 332 53.23 -36.16 -34.96
N ALA A 333 53.91 -37.14 -35.56
CA ALA A 333 55.10 -37.86 -35.13
C ALA A 333 56.26 -37.00 -34.64
#